data_AF-A0A5D6YBQ0-F1
#
_entry.id   AF-A0A5D6YBQ0-F1
#
_cell.length_a   1.000
_cell.length_b   1.000
_cell.length_c   1.000
_cell.angle_alpha   90.00
_cell.angle_beta   90.00
_cell.angle_gamma   90.00
#
_symmetry.space_group_name_H-M   'P 1'
#
loop_
_entity.id
_entity.type
_entity.pdbx_description
1 polymer ?
#
loop_
_entity_poly.entity_id
_entity_poly.type
_entity_poly.pdbx_seq_one_letter_code
_entity_poly.pdbx_strand_id
1 'polypeptide(L)'
;KKCRQFGRHRISPRDLIAYIESTFADESERVFEGVLARIMDDERRATLLLSYHAVHRVVETTCCGWITCFNCKRARSRDEPCACEDEEELDEENDLVQCRKCRAMLVKVDGCDAVQCMCGFPMDWADELSYRWRMQRQLLAVDPFDTTVFEQWVGQRHQLLEMFADLWDQGRVKVQLKMLAKSHPGFAPALRQFVWRRRITRVRRSPAFAAALHDKYADRVLVPLLRPVVQTFVSRRRAAKAEDERRRAERQLLVRRKAALNELRQKFFWNVYNDSHAEEQAALAAEECAFATHFNVALVA
;
A
#
# COMPACT_ATOMS: atom_id res chain seq x y z
N LYS A 1 -19.11 -42.08 17.36
CA LYS A 1 -18.18 -43.00 16.63
C LYS A 1 -17.34 -42.26 15.58
N LYS A 2 -17.94 -41.40 14.74
CA LYS A 2 -17.26 -40.58 13.70
C LYS A 2 -16.21 -39.61 14.26
N CYS A 3 -16.48 -38.92 15.37
CA CYS A 3 -15.49 -38.03 16.02
C CYS A 3 -14.18 -38.75 16.38
N ARG A 4 -14.26 -40.01 16.87
CA ARG A 4 -13.06 -40.83 17.15
C ARG A 4 -12.33 -41.25 15.88
N GLN A 5 -13.04 -41.43 14.77
CA GLN A 5 -12.42 -41.72 13.47
C GLN A 5 -11.70 -40.48 12.94
N PHE A 6 -12.28 -39.29 13.12
CA PHE A 6 -11.63 -38.03 12.77
C PHE A 6 -10.37 -37.80 13.61
N GLY A 7 -10.44 -37.99 14.94
CA GLY A 7 -9.25 -37.89 15.80
C GLY A 7 -8.15 -38.90 15.46
N ARG A 8 -8.46 -39.98 14.73
CA ARG A 8 -7.50 -41.00 14.25
C ARG A 8 -7.15 -40.85 12.77
N HIS A 9 -7.41 -39.69 12.17
CA HIS A 9 -7.12 -39.39 10.75
C HIS A 9 -7.81 -40.31 9.74
N ARG A 10 -8.90 -41.01 10.11
CA ARG A 10 -9.59 -41.96 9.23
C ARG A 10 -10.67 -41.33 8.35
N ILE A 11 -11.08 -40.10 8.65
CA ILE A 11 -12.07 -39.35 7.89
C ILE A 11 -11.60 -37.90 7.74
N SER A 12 -12.00 -37.25 6.65
CA SER A 12 -11.70 -35.85 6.42
C SER A 12 -12.57 -34.94 7.31
N PRO A 13 -12.15 -33.69 7.56
CA PRO A 13 -12.98 -32.73 8.30
C PRO A 13 -14.31 -32.45 7.56
N ARG A 14 -14.30 -32.38 6.23
CA ARG A 14 -15.51 -32.17 5.40
C ARG A 14 -16.52 -33.31 5.58
N ASP A 15 -16.05 -34.56 5.61
CA ASP A 15 -16.93 -35.72 5.83
C ASP A 15 -17.57 -35.70 7.22
N LEU A 16 -16.82 -35.22 8.23
CA LEU A 16 -17.35 -35.09 9.58
C LEU A 16 -18.39 -33.96 9.66
N ILE A 17 -18.14 -32.82 9.01
CA ILE A 17 -19.08 -31.69 8.93
C ILE A 17 -20.38 -32.13 8.22
N ALA A 18 -20.27 -32.71 7.03
CA ALA A 18 -21.42 -33.21 6.27
C ALA A 18 -22.20 -34.28 7.06
N TYR A 19 -21.51 -35.13 7.83
CA TYR A 19 -22.16 -36.09 8.73
C TYR A 19 -22.94 -35.39 9.86
N ILE A 20 -22.37 -34.35 10.47
CA ILE A 20 -23.04 -33.59 11.55
C ILE A 20 -24.28 -32.90 10.99
N GLU A 21 -24.16 -32.21 9.85
CA GLU A 21 -25.27 -31.51 9.18
C GLU A 21 -26.40 -32.45 8.79
N SER A 22 -26.07 -33.56 8.11
CA SER A 22 -27.07 -34.54 7.66
C SER A 22 -27.75 -35.29 8.82
N THR A 23 -27.08 -35.44 9.97
CA THR A 23 -27.63 -36.17 11.12
C THR A 23 -28.40 -35.27 12.07
N PHE A 24 -27.96 -34.03 12.26
CA PHE A 24 -28.46 -33.14 13.32
C PHE A 24 -29.13 -31.87 12.82
N ALA A 25 -29.20 -31.63 11.49
CA ALA A 25 -29.94 -30.54 10.83
C ALA A 25 -29.94 -29.22 11.64
N ASP A 26 -31.04 -28.89 12.32
CA ASP A 26 -31.26 -27.65 13.06
C ASP A 26 -30.34 -27.47 14.29
N GLU A 27 -29.82 -28.56 14.86
CA GLU A 27 -28.90 -28.55 16.00
C GLU A 27 -27.42 -28.71 15.58
N SER A 28 -27.14 -28.69 14.28
CA SER A 28 -25.79 -28.94 13.74
C SER A 28 -24.71 -28.04 14.33
N GLU A 29 -24.98 -26.74 14.51
CA GLU A 29 -24.05 -25.76 15.09
C GLU A 29 -23.70 -26.10 16.55
N ARG A 30 -24.72 -26.35 17.39
CA ARG A 30 -24.55 -26.72 18.80
C ARG A 30 -23.82 -28.05 18.95
N VAL A 31 -24.13 -29.03 18.11
CA VAL A 31 -23.44 -30.33 18.10
C VAL A 31 -21.99 -30.15 17.67
N PHE A 32 -21.73 -29.30 16.67
CA PHE A 32 -20.39 -29.00 16.19
C PHE A 32 -19.50 -28.39 17.29
N GLU A 33 -19.99 -27.38 18.02
CA GLU A 33 -19.28 -26.81 19.19
C GLU A 33 -18.96 -27.88 20.24
N GLY A 34 -19.95 -28.74 20.54
CA GLY A 34 -19.77 -29.85 21.48
C GLY A 34 -18.76 -30.90 20.99
N VAL A 35 -18.60 -31.08 19.69
CA VAL A 35 -17.60 -31.97 19.08
C VAL A 35 -16.22 -31.33 19.16
N LEU A 36 -16.07 -30.04 18.85
CA LEU A 36 -14.80 -29.31 18.95
C LEU A 36 -14.22 -29.37 20.37
N ALA A 37 -15.06 -29.16 21.38
CA ALA A 37 -14.63 -29.21 22.78
C ALA A 37 -14.11 -30.59 23.22
N ARG A 38 -14.45 -31.67 22.50
CA ARG A 38 -14.07 -33.06 22.82
C ARG A 38 -12.85 -33.55 22.04
N ILE A 39 -12.36 -32.79 21.06
CA ILE A 39 -11.14 -33.11 20.32
C ILE A 39 -9.96 -32.62 21.16
N MET A 40 -9.17 -33.57 21.67
CA MET A 40 -8.00 -33.28 22.51
C MET A 40 -6.78 -32.80 21.73
N ASP A 41 -6.69 -33.19 20.47
CA ASP A 41 -5.57 -32.81 19.61
C ASP A 41 -5.81 -31.41 19.04
N ASP A 42 -4.92 -30.47 19.36
CA ASP A 42 -5.06 -29.06 18.99
C ASP A 42 -5.03 -28.83 17.49
N GLU A 43 -4.18 -29.57 16.77
CA GLU A 43 -4.06 -29.48 15.30
C GLU A 43 -5.35 -29.94 14.63
N ARG A 44 -5.91 -31.08 15.07
CA ARG A 44 -7.19 -31.60 14.56
C ARG A 44 -8.36 -30.70 14.90
N ARG A 45 -8.38 -30.14 16.11
CA ARG A 45 -9.41 -29.20 16.54
C ARG A 45 -9.38 -27.94 15.69
N ALA A 46 -8.20 -27.35 15.48
CA ALA A 46 -8.01 -26.20 14.61
C ALA A 46 -8.42 -26.54 13.17
N THR A 47 -7.95 -27.67 12.62
CA THR A 47 -8.28 -28.11 11.26
C THR A 47 -9.79 -28.25 11.05
N LEU A 48 -10.51 -28.83 12.01
CA LEU A 48 -11.96 -28.98 11.93
C LEU A 48 -12.67 -27.62 11.98
N LEU A 49 -12.27 -26.73 12.90
CA LEU A 49 -12.82 -25.37 13.02
C LEU A 49 -12.61 -24.55 11.74
N LEU A 50 -11.39 -24.57 11.20
CA LEU A 50 -11.05 -23.89 9.94
C LEU A 50 -11.86 -24.46 8.77
N SER A 51 -12.01 -25.78 8.69
CA SER A 51 -12.79 -26.44 7.64
C SER A 51 -14.29 -26.11 7.74
N TYR A 52 -14.82 -26.00 8.96
CA TYR A 52 -16.20 -25.60 9.19
C TYR A 52 -16.43 -24.18 8.72
N HIS A 53 -15.59 -23.22 9.12
CA HIS A 53 -15.75 -21.84 8.69
C HIS A 53 -15.44 -21.59 7.20
N ALA A 54 -14.70 -22.48 6.54
CA ALA A 54 -14.55 -22.45 5.09
C ALA A 54 -15.88 -22.73 4.36
N VAL A 55 -16.76 -23.55 4.95
CA VAL A 55 -18.11 -23.86 4.45
C VAL A 55 -19.12 -22.85 4.99
N HIS A 56 -19.16 -22.69 6.32
CA HIS A 56 -19.99 -21.73 7.05
C HIS A 56 -19.27 -20.42 7.22
N ARG A 57 -19.33 -19.61 6.16
CA ARG A 57 -18.53 -18.40 6.04
C ARG A 57 -18.97 -17.27 6.97
N VAL A 58 -20.16 -17.32 7.56
CA VAL A 58 -20.67 -16.25 8.43
C VAL A 58 -20.04 -16.38 9.82
N VAL A 59 -19.28 -15.37 10.24
CA VAL A 59 -18.63 -15.33 11.55
C VAL A 59 -18.84 -13.98 12.21
N GLU A 60 -19.13 -13.98 13.51
CA GLU A 60 -19.24 -12.78 14.32
C GLU A 60 -17.91 -12.46 15.02
N THR A 61 -17.46 -11.21 14.95
CA THR A 61 -16.24 -10.78 15.62
C THR A 61 -16.44 -10.68 17.13
N THR A 62 -15.49 -11.17 17.91
CA THR A 62 -15.57 -11.11 19.38
C THR A 62 -15.40 -9.70 19.95
N CYS A 63 -14.77 -8.79 19.21
CA CYS A 63 -14.47 -7.44 19.68
C CYS A 63 -15.66 -6.47 19.54
N CYS A 64 -16.46 -6.57 18.49
CA CYS A 64 -17.54 -5.62 18.19
C CYS A 64 -18.85 -6.26 17.73
N GLY A 65 -18.93 -7.59 17.68
CA GLY A 65 -20.15 -8.29 17.25
C GLY A 65 -20.48 -8.10 15.77
N TRP A 66 -19.49 -7.74 14.94
CA TRP A 66 -19.71 -7.53 13.51
C TRP A 66 -19.72 -8.84 12.76
N ILE A 67 -20.68 -8.96 11.84
CA ILE A 67 -20.80 -10.13 10.97
C ILE A 67 -19.85 -9.95 9.78
N THR A 68 -18.97 -10.94 9.60
CA THR A 68 -17.94 -10.95 8.55
C THR A 68 -17.92 -12.28 7.84
N CYS A 69 -17.36 -12.30 6.62
CA CYS A 69 -17.07 -13.54 5.91
C CYS A 69 -15.74 -14.13 6.39
N PHE A 70 -15.70 -15.40 6.76
CA PHE A 70 -14.47 -16.06 7.16
C PHE A 70 -13.44 -16.15 6.03
N ASN A 71 -13.87 -16.24 4.77
CA ASN A 71 -12.94 -16.39 3.64
C ASN A 71 -12.34 -15.04 3.23
N CYS A 72 -13.17 -14.06 2.84
CA CYS A 72 -12.68 -12.74 2.40
C CYS A 72 -12.48 -11.72 3.51
N LYS A 73 -12.89 -12.03 4.76
CA LYS A 73 -12.80 -11.14 5.93
C LYS A 73 -13.59 -9.83 5.83
N ARG A 74 -14.37 -9.62 4.75
CA ARG A 74 -15.25 -8.45 4.57
C ARG A 74 -16.51 -8.54 5.43
N ALA A 75 -17.01 -7.40 5.88
CA ALA A 75 -18.31 -7.26 6.53
C ALA A 75 -19.42 -7.69 5.57
N ARG A 76 -20.42 -8.38 6.11
CA ARG A 76 -21.59 -8.82 5.33
C ARG A 76 -22.83 -8.88 6.21
N SER A 77 -24.01 -8.81 5.58
CA SER A 77 -25.23 -9.23 6.24
C SER A 77 -25.33 -10.76 6.28
N ARG A 78 -26.22 -11.30 7.12
CA ARG A 78 -26.42 -12.76 7.24
C ARG A 78 -27.04 -13.34 5.96
N ASP A 79 -27.93 -12.59 5.32
CA ASP A 79 -28.79 -13.08 4.23
C ASP A 79 -28.24 -12.81 2.82
N GLU A 80 -27.20 -11.98 2.68
CA GLU A 80 -26.62 -11.68 1.37
C GLU A 80 -25.57 -12.73 0.93
N PRO A 81 -25.53 -13.08 -0.36
CA PRO A 81 -24.44 -13.88 -0.90
C PRO A 81 -23.11 -13.12 -0.75
N CYS A 82 -22.05 -13.86 -0.43
CA CYS A 82 -20.71 -13.27 -0.30
C CYS A 82 -20.13 -13.00 -1.69
N ALA A 83 -19.66 -11.78 -1.94
CA ALA A 83 -18.95 -11.42 -3.17
C ALA A 83 -17.64 -12.21 -3.37
N CYS A 84 -17.15 -12.92 -2.34
CA CYS A 84 -15.97 -13.78 -2.43
C CYS A 84 -16.09 -15.01 -3.35
N GLU A 85 -17.25 -15.24 -3.97
CA GLU A 85 -17.41 -16.24 -5.04
C GLU A 85 -17.02 -15.68 -6.41
N ASP A 86 -17.10 -14.37 -6.56
CA ASP A 86 -16.57 -13.63 -7.69
C ASP A 86 -15.16 -13.17 -7.30
N GLU A 87 -14.16 -13.35 -8.17
CA GLU A 87 -12.75 -13.07 -7.90
C GLU A 87 -12.52 -11.56 -7.61
N GLU A 88 -12.82 -11.11 -6.39
CA GLU A 88 -12.51 -9.75 -5.97
C GLU A 88 -11.03 -9.67 -5.57
N GLU A 89 -10.26 -9.01 -6.44
CA GLU A 89 -8.87 -8.64 -6.21
C GLU A 89 -8.75 -7.81 -4.92
N LEU A 90 -7.66 -8.05 -4.17
CA LEU A 90 -7.27 -7.20 -3.04
C LEU A 90 -7.18 -5.76 -3.52
N ASP A 91 -7.86 -4.84 -2.83
CA ASP A 91 -7.75 -3.42 -3.16
C ASP A 91 -6.41 -2.92 -2.63
N GLU A 92 -5.39 -2.89 -3.48
CA GLU A 92 -4.05 -2.48 -3.06
C GLU A 92 -4.00 -1.06 -2.47
N GLU A 93 -4.97 -0.19 -2.76
CA GLU A 93 -5.01 1.17 -2.21
C GLU A 93 -5.58 1.20 -0.80
N ASN A 94 -6.60 0.39 -0.51
CA ASN A 94 -7.34 0.42 0.77
C ASN A 94 -6.99 -0.73 1.72
N ASP A 95 -6.54 -1.87 1.19
CA ASP A 95 -6.33 -3.09 1.96
C ASP A 95 -4.88 -3.25 2.44
N LEU A 96 -3.97 -2.36 2.01
CA LEU A 96 -2.54 -2.45 2.33
C LEU A 96 -2.02 -1.23 3.11
N VAL A 97 -1.31 -1.48 4.20
CA VAL A 97 -0.61 -0.44 4.97
C VAL A 97 0.78 -0.94 5.36
N GLN A 98 1.77 -0.05 5.40
CA GLN A 98 3.10 -0.37 5.89
C GLN A 98 3.25 0.07 7.35
N CYS A 99 3.70 -0.84 8.22
CA CYS A 99 3.98 -0.49 9.61
C CYS A 99 5.09 0.57 9.71
N ARG A 100 4.82 1.70 10.37
CA ARG A 100 5.80 2.79 10.54
C ARG A 100 7.03 2.40 11.35
N LYS A 101 6.94 1.38 12.21
CA LYS A 101 8.05 0.91 13.06
C LYS A 101 8.94 -0.14 12.38
N CYS A 102 8.36 -1.28 11.97
CA CYS A 102 9.13 -2.41 11.41
C CYS A 102 9.07 -2.52 9.88
N ARG A 103 8.30 -1.65 9.21
CA ARG A 103 8.11 -1.62 7.75
C ARG A 103 7.48 -2.88 7.14
N ALA A 104 6.95 -3.77 7.96
CA ALA A 104 6.15 -4.91 7.49
C ALA A 104 4.90 -4.40 6.76
N MET A 105 4.59 -5.02 5.62
CA MET A 105 3.33 -4.81 4.92
C MET A 105 2.23 -5.57 5.65
N LEU A 106 1.17 -4.86 6.02
CA LEU A 106 -0.02 -5.40 6.64
C LEU A 106 -1.15 -5.38 5.62
N VAL A 107 -1.93 -6.46 5.60
CA VAL A 107 -3.14 -6.57 4.79
C VAL A 107 -4.33 -6.61 5.73
N LYS A 108 -5.28 -5.68 5.57
CA LYS A 108 -6.56 -5.69 6.26
C LYS A 108 -7.63 -5.37 5.22
N VAL A 109 -8.53 -6.32 5.01
CA VAL A 109 -9.63 -6.16 4.05
C VAL A 109 -10.80 -5.43 4.69
N ASP A 110 -11.12 -5.74 5.95
CA ASP A 110 -12.20 -5.10 6.71
C ASP A 110 -12.01 -5.33 8.23
N GLY A 111 -12.84 -4.69 9.06
CA GLY A 111 -12.85 -4.81 10.52
C GLY A 111 -12.48 -3.52 11.27
N CYS A 112 -12.17 -3.64 12.56
CA CYS A 112 -11.85 -2.49 13.42
C CYS A 112 -10.61 -1.72 12.95
N ASP A 113 -10.61 -0.39 13.06
CA ASP A 113 -9.46 0.45 12.71
C ASP A 113 -8.32 0.34 13.72
N ALA A 114 -8.58 -0.10 14.95
CA ALA A 114 -7.53 -0.40 15.90
C ALA A 114 -6.79 -1.70 15.51
N VAL A 115 -5.59 -1.56 14.97
CA VAL A 115 -4.74 -2.66 14.50
C VAL A 115 -3.42 -2.68 15.27
N GLN A 116 -2.92 -3.87 15.60
CA GLN A 116 -1.60 -4.03 16.18
C GLN A 116 -0.70 -4.83 15.24
N CYS A 117 0.45 -4.26 14.89
CA CYS A 117 1.45 -4.96 14.09
C CYS A 117 2.10 -6.09 14.90
N MET A 118 2.64 -7.11 14.22
CA MET A 118 3.43 -8.18 14.84
C MET A 118 4.63 -7.69 15.68
N CYS A 119 5.15 -6.48 15.40
CA CYS A 119 6.21 -5.85 16.21
C CYS A 119 5.69 -5.16 17.48
N GLY A 120 4.39 -5.29 17.77
CA GLY A 120 3.70 -4.68 18.90
C GLY A 120 3.26 -3.23 18.69
N PHE A 121 3.58 -2.60 17.56
CA PHE A 121 3.22 -1.20 17.29
C PHE A 121 1.70 -1.06 17.07
N PRO A 122 0.99 -0.28 17.90
CA PRO A 122 -0.43 0.01 17.70
C PRO A 122 -0.59 1.07 16.62
N MET A 123 -1.63 0.94 15.79
CA MET A 123 -1.95 1.88 14.72
C MET A 123 -3.46 1.95 14.50
N ASP A 124 -3.92 3.10 14.00
CA ASP A 124 -5.27 3.27 13.49
C ASP A 124 -5.25 3.14 11.96
N TRP A 125 -6.01 2.19 11.42
CA TRP A 125 -5.96 1.83 10.00
C TRP A 125 -6.37 3.00 9.09
N ALA A 126 -7.42 3.73 9.46
CA ALA A 126 -7.91 4.86 8.67
C ALA A 126 -6.88 6.00 8.64
N ASP A 127 -6.21 6.27 9.76
CA ASP A 127 -5.10 7.21 9.82
C ASP A 127 -3.92 6.78 8.97
N GLU A 128 -3.50 5.51 9.05
CA GLU A 128 -2.37 5.01 8.26
C GLU A 128 -2.65 5.03 6.74
N LEU A 129 -3.87 4.70 6.32
CA LEU A 129 -4.30 4.90 4.93
C LEU A 129 -4.22 6.39 4.53
N SER A 130 -4.68 7.28 5.41
CA SER A 130 -4.57 8.73 5.18
C SER A 130 -3.13 9.17 5.03
N TYR A 131 -2.22 8.64 5.85
CA TYR A 131 -0.79 8.95 5.78
C TYR A 131 -0.16 8.41 4.50
N ARG A 132 -0.44 7.16 4.13
CA ARG A 132 0.02 6.57 2.86
C ARG A 132 -0.43 7.39 1.66
N TRP A 133 -1.71 7.74 1.59
CA TRP A 133 -2.25 8.57 0.50
C TRP A 133 -1.58 9.94 0.44
N ARG A 134 -1.36 10.58 1.59
CA ARG A 134 -0.65 11.88 1.66
C ARG A 134 0.82 11.74 1.25
N MET A 135 1.48 10.66 1.65
CA MET A 135 2.86 10.36 1.30
C MET A 135 3.02 10.16 -0.22
N GLN A 136 2.17 9.33 -0.83
CA GLN A 136 2.15 9.10 -2.28
C GLN A 136 1.97 10.40 -3.08
N ARG A 137 1.20 11.34 -2.53
CA ARG A 137 0.96 12.67 -3.13
C ARG A 137 1.96 13.74 -2.71
N GLN A 138 3.00 13.39 -1.94
CA GLN A 138 4.01 14.32 -1.42
C GLN A 138 3.39 15.48 -0.61
N LEU A 139 2.35 15.18 0.15
CA LEU A 139 1.61 16.15 0.99
C LEU A 139 2.02 16.08 2.47
N LEU A 140 2.85 15.11 2.86
CA LEU A 140 3.43 15.05 4.20
C LEU A 140 4.69 15.92 4.27
N ALA A 141 4.79 16.72 5.33
CA ALA A 141 5.96 17.57 5.58
C ALA A 141 7.11 16.79 6.25
N VAL A 142 6.77 15.66 6.90
CA VAL A 142 7.67 14.81 7.67
C VAL A 142 7.53 13.37 7.17
N ASP A 143 8.63 12.62 7.20
CA ASP A 143 8.62 11.19 6.91
C ASP A 143 7.80 10.42 7.97
N PRO A 144 6.73 9.71 7.60
CA PRO A 144 5.94 8.93 8.55
C PRO A 144 6.73 7.81 9.24
N PHE A 145 7.84 7.34 8.66
CA PHE A 145 8.67 6.29 9.26
C PHE A 145 9.59 6.79 10.38
N ASP A 146 9.82 8.11 10.47
CA ASP A 146 10.41 8.71 11.66
C ASP A 146 9.31 8.93 12.71
N THR A 147 8.94 7.84 13.39
CA THR A 147 7.83 7.82 14.36
C THR A 147 7.90 8.96 15.39
N THR A 148 9.10 9.30 15.87
CA THR A 148 9.28 10.35 16.88
C THR A 148 8.94 11.74 16.36
N VAL A 149 9.51 12.11 15.21
CA VAL A 149 9.27 13.41 14.58
C VAL A 149 7.85 13.49 14.05
N PHE A 150 7.33 12.38 13.53
CA PHE A 150 5.98 12.30 13.01
C PHE A 150 4.92 12.48 14.10
N GLU A 151 5.06 11.82 15.25
CA GLU A 151 4.13 11.96 16.39
C GLU A 151 4.13 13.40 16.93
N GLN A 152 5.30 14.02 17.05
CA GLN A 152 5.41 15.44 17.41
C GLN A 152 4.69 16.34 16.40
N TRP A 153 4.88 16.08 15.10
CA TRP A 153 4.23 16.84 14.03
C TRP A 153 2.69 16.67 14.03
N VAL A 154 2.19 15.44 14.22
CA VAL A 154 0.75 15.17 14.34
C VAL A 154 0.17 15.89 15.55
N GLY A 155 0.83 15.82 16.71
CA GLY A 155 0.41 16.50 17.93
C GLY A 155 0.35 18.03 17.76
N GLN A 156 1.41 18.64 17.22
CA GLN A 156 1.44 20.08 16.92
C GLN A 156 0.35 20.48 15.93
N ARG A 157 0.11 19.67 14.90
CA ARG A 157 -0.94 19.93 13.92
C ARG A 157 -2.33 19.87 14.56
N HIS A 158 -2.58 18.92 15.46
CA HIS A 158 -3.87 18.82 16.16
C HIS A 158 -4.11 20.06 17.03
N GLN A 159 -3.12 20.46 17.84
CA GLN A 159 -3.17 21.67 18.66
C GLN A 159 -3.41 22.93 17.81
N LEU A 160 -2.73 23.06 16.67
CA LEU A 160 -2.94 24.18 15.76
C LEU A 160 -4.37 24.15 15.19
N LEU A 161 -4.88 22.99 14.78
CA LEU A 161 -6.23 22.88 14.22
C LEU A 161 -7.31 23.20 15.26
N GLU A 162 -7.16 22.77 16.50
CA GLU A 162 -8.06 23.12 17.61
C GLU A 162 -8.02 24.62 17.88
N MET A 163 -6.83 25.20 18.03
CA MET A 163 -6.65 26.65 18.19
C MET A 163 -7.29 27.42 17.03
N PHE A 164 -7.12 26.94 15.79
CA PHE A 164 -7.74 27.57 14.62
C PHE A 164 -9.25 27.38 14.56
N ALA A 165 -9.80 26.24 15.02
CA ALA A 165 -11.24 26.00 15.08
C ALA A 165 -11.90 26.98 16.08
N ASP A 166 -11.34 27.11 17.27
CA ASP A 166 -11.80 28.08 18.27
C ASP A 166 -11.73 29.53 17.76
N LEU A 167 -10.65 29.88 17.07
CA LEU A 167 -10.50 31.19 16.46
C LEU A 167 -11.52 31.43 15.33
N TRP A 168 -11.82 30.37 14.55
CA TRP A 168 -12.77 30.39 13.45
C TRP A 168 -14.20 30.58 13.94
N ASP A 169 -14.59 29.88 14.99
CA ASP A 169 -15.90 29.97 15.62
C ASP A 169 -16.10 31.33 16.32
N GLN A 170 -15.03 31.94 16.83
CA GLN A 170 -15.08 33.27 17.43
C GLN A 170 -15.02 34.43 16.42
N GLY A 171 -14.91 34.17 15.10
CA GLY A 171 -14.80 35.21 14.07
C GLY A 171 -13.54 36.09 14.15
N ARG A 172 -12.60 35.77 15.06
CA ARG A 172 -11.36 36.54 15.33
C ARG A 172 -10.24 36.25 14.35
N VAL A 173 -10.42 35.25 13.48
CA VAL A 173 -9.50 34.87 12.39
C VAL A 173 -9.09 36.06 11.54
N LYS A 174 -10.00 36.99 11.23
CA LYS A 174 -9.67 38.20 10.45
C LYS A 174 -8.64 39.11 11.13
N VAL A 175 -8.69 39.24 12.45
CA VAL A 175 -7.83 40.15 13.22
C VAL A 175 -6.44 39.54 13.40
N GLN A 176 -6.36 38.26 13.79
CA GLN A 176 -5.07 37.59 13.95
C GLN A 176 -4.39 37.24 12.62
N LEU A 177 -5.12 36.86 11.56
CA LEU A 177 -4.51 36.70 10.24
C LEU A 177 -3.96 38.03 9.71
N LYS A 178 -4.57 39.16 10.05
CA LYS A 178 -4.03 40.50 9.73
C LYS A 178 -2.77 40.80 10.54
N MET A 179 -2.71 40.40 11.81
CA MET A 179 -1.50 40.54 12.63
C MET A 179 -0.37 39.60 12.17
N LEU A 180 -0.68 38.36 11.81
CA LEU A 180 0.26 37.38 11.23
C LEU A 180 0.74 37.81 9.84
N ALA A 181 -0.14 38.34 9.00
CA ALA A 181 0.23 38.91 7.71
C ALA A 181 1.12 40.15 7.84
N LYS A 182 0.95 40.95 8.90
CA LYS A 182 1.81 42.11 9.21
C LYS A 182 3.17 41.70 9.78
N SER A 183 3.21 40.68 10.62
CA SER A 183 4.46 40.19 11.24
C SER A 183 5.28 39.29 10.31
N HIS A 184 4.64 38.59 9.37
CA HIS A 184 5.28 37.65 8.46
C HIS A 184 4.88 37.93 6.99
N PRO A 185 5.71 38.63 6.20
CA PRO A 185 5.38 39.07 4.84
C PRO A 185 4.99 37.94 3.87
N GLY A 186 5.48 36.72 4.10
CA GLY A 186 5.19 35.52 3.29
C GLY A 186 3.86 34.82 3.61
N PHE A 187 3.24 35.14 4.74
CA PHE A 187 2.03 34.45 5.20
C PHE A 187 0.78 34.82 4.37
N ALA A 188 0.61 36.10 4.05
CA ALA A 188 -0.55 36.55 3.28
C ALA A 188 -0.61 36.02 1.83
N PRO A 189 0.50 35.92 1.08
CA PRO A 189 0.53 35.22 -0.22
C PRO A 189 0.18 33.72 -0.10
N ALA A 190 0.75 33.02 0.88
CA ALA A 190 0.53 31.58 1.08
C ALA A 190 -0.92 31.27 1.48
N LEU A 191 -1.49 32.06 2.39
CA LEU A 191 -2.89 31.95 2.79
C LEU A 191 -3.84 32.26 1.64
N ARG A 192 -3.54 33.28 0.82
CA ARG A 192 -4.33 33.57 -0.39
C ARG A 192 -4.29 32.41 -1.37
N GLN A 193 -3.14 31.78 -1.59
CA GLN A 193 -3.05 30.56 -2.41
C GLN A 193 -3.85 29.41 -1.82
N PHE A 194 -3.78 29.19 -0.50
CA PHE A 194 -4.52 28.12 0.17
C PHE A 194 -6.04 28.32 0.09
N VAL A 195 -6.53 29.52 0.43
CA VAL A 195 -7.95 29.87 0.34
C VAL A 195 -8.44 29.81 -1.10
N TRP A 196 -7.66 30.32 -2.06
CA TRP A 196 -8.00 30.28 -3.48
C TRP A 196 -8.09 28.84 -4.01
N ARG A 197 -7.12 27.97 -3.66
CA ARG A 197 -7.15 26.54 -4.00
C ARG A 197 -8.40 25.87 -3.45
N ARG A 198 -8.73 26.11 -2.18
CA ARG A 198 -9.91 25.53 -1.50
C ARG A 198 -11.23 26.05 -2.07
N ARG A 199 -11.30 27.33 -2.43
CA ARG A 199 -12.48 27.95 -3.06
C ARG A 199 -12.69 27.41 -4.47
N ILE A 200 -11.64 27.24 -5.27
CA ILE A 200 -11.72 26.62 -6.59
C ILE A 200 -12.13 25.16 -6.53
N THR A 201 -11.66 24.39 -5.54
CA THR A 201 -12.09 22.99 -5.38
C THR A 201 -13.58 22.91 -5.00
N ARG A 202 -14.07 23.84 -4.17
CA ARG A 202 -15.51 23.95 -3.85
C ARG A 202 -16.34 24.38 -5.07
N VAL A 203 -15.86 25.36 -5.82
CA VAL A 203 -16.55 25.93 -6.98
C VAL A 203 -16.55 24.97 -8.17
N ARG A 204 -15.50 24.16 -8.36
CA ARG A 204 -15.44 23.10 -9.38
C ARG A 204 -16.50 22.00 -9.21
N ARG A 205 -17.10 21.88 -8.03
CA ARG A 205 -18.17 20.90 -7.77
C ARG A 205 -19.57 21.40 -8.16
N SER A 206 -19.72 22.67 -8.56
CA SER A 206 -21.00 23.22 -9.02
C SER A 206 -20.99 23.45 -10.55
N PRO A 207 -21.69 22.62 -11.34
CA PRO A 207 -21.65 22.71 -12.80
C PRO A 207 -22.30 23.99 -13.35
N ALA A 208 -23.28 24.58 -12.65
CA ALA A 208 -23.99 25.78 -13.10
C ALA A 208 -23.14 27.07 -13.05
N PHE A 209 -22.15 27.14 -12.15
CA PHE A 209 -21.33 28.34 -11.96
C PHE A 209 -20.13 28.40 -12.92
N ALA A 210 -19.63 27.25 -13.35
CA ALA A 210 -18.51 27.15 -14.30
C ALA A 210 -18.85 27.77 -15.67
N ALA A 211 -20.09 27.58 -16.13
CA ALA A 211 -20.58 28.19 -17.39
C ALA A 211 -20.77 29.71 -17.26
N ALA A 212 -21.35 30.18 -16.15
CA ALA A 212 -21.65 31.61 -15.95
C ALA A 212 -20.39 32.49 -15.76
N LEU A 213 -19.30 31.94 -15.23
CA LEU A 213 -18.06 32.69 -15.02
C LEU A 213 -17.20 32.79 -16.29
N HIS A 214 -17.28 31.78 -17.16
CA HIS A 214 -16.53 31.73 -18.41
C HIS A 214 -16.98 32.85 -19.38
N ASP A 215 -18.28 33.10 -19.44
CA ASP A 215 -18.87 34.10 -20.35
C ASP A 215 -18.69 35.55 -19.87
N LYS A 216 -18.73 35.80 -18.56
CA LYS A 216 -18.84 37.18 -18.04
C LYS A 216 -17.51 37.82 -17.61
N TYR A 217 -16.50 37.03 -17.28
CA TYR A 217 -15.27 37.52 -16.63
C TYR A 217 -13.95 37.07 -17.28
N ALA A 218 -13.97 36.05 -18.15
CA ALA A 218 -12.75 35.53 -18.77
C ALA A 218 -12.06 36.59 -19.64
N ASP A 219 -12.79 37.24 -20.55
CA ASP A 219 -12.14 38.07 -21.59
C ASP A 219 -11.77 39.50 -21.16
N ARG A 220 -12.50 40.12 -20.22
CA ARG A 220 -12.29 41.54 -19.90
C ARG A 220 -11.41 41.82 -18.68
N VAL A 221 -11.32 40.92 -17.71
CA VAL A 221 -10.66 41.20 -16.41
C VAL A 221 -9.62 40.14 -16.03
N LEU A 222 -9.92 38.85 -16.22
CA LEU A 222 -9.00 37.78 -15.83
C LEU A 222 -7.82 37.60 -16.80
N VAL A 223 -8.03 37.71 -18.11
CA VAL A 223 -6.96 37.48 -19.11
C VAL A 223 -5.77 38.45 -18.98
N PRO A 224 -5.94 39.78 -18.79
CA PRO A 224 -4.80 40.69 -18.63
C PRO A 224 -4.04 40.49 -17.31
N LEU A 225 -4.75 40.16 -16.21
CA LEU A 225 -4.15 39.99 -14.88
C LEU A 225 -3.50 38.61 -14.69
N LEU A 226 -4.04 37.57 -15.32
CA LEU A 226 -3.49 36.21 -15.24
C LEU A 226 -2.41 35.92 -16.27
N ARG A 227 -2.34 36.64 -17.40
CA ARG A 227 -1.33 36.40 -18.45
C ARG A 227 0.11 36.40 -17.92
N PRO A 228 0.56 37.38 -17.10
CA PRO A 228 1.92 37.35 -16.56
C PRO A 228 2.14 36.19 -15.57
N VAL A 229 1.14 35.88 -14.74
CA VAL A 229 1.22 34.82 -13.73
C VAL A 229 1.27 33.43 -14.39
N VAL A 230 0.44 33.21 -15.40
CA VAL A 230 0.41 31.97 -16.19
C VAL A 230 1.69 31.84 -17.01
N GLN A 231 2.19 32.91 -17.64
CA GLN A 231 3.49 32.88 -18.32
C GLN A 231 4.63 32.54 -17.36
N THR A 232 4.66 33.13 -16.16
CA THR A 232 5.68 32.82 -15.15
C THR A 232 5.58 31.37 -14.68
N PHE A 233 4.36 30.84 -14.51
CA PHE A 233 4.12 29.46 -14.10
C PHE A 233 4.51 28.47 -15.20
N VAL A 234 4.19 28.76 -16.46
CA VAL A 234 4.58 27.96 -17.62
C VAL A 234 6.10 27.98 -17.79
N SER A 235 6.75 29.13 -17.65
CA SER A 235 8.22 29.24 -17.69
C SER A 235 8.89 28.46 -16.56
N ARG A 236 8.38 28.56 -15.33
CA ARG A 236 8.89 27.76 -14.20
C ARG A 236 8.67 26.26 -14.40
N ARG A 237 7.53 25.86 -14.95
CA ARG A 237 7.25 24.45 -15.27
C ARG A 237 8.14 23.93 -16.40
N ARG A 238 8.44 24.74 -17.41
CA ARG A 238 9.40 24.41 -18.48
C ARG A 238 10.82 24.32 -17.93
N ALA A 239 11.24 25.23 -17.05
CA ALA A 239 12.53 25.18 -16.39
C ALA A 239 12.68 23.94 -15.48
N ALA A 240 11.65 23.62 -14.69
CA ALA A 240 11.62 22.40 -13.87
C ALA A 240 11.67 21.13 -14.73
N LYS A 241 10.94 21.10 -15.85
CA LYS A 241 11.00 19.97 -16.79
C LYS A 241 12.39 19.83 -17.42
N ALA A 242 13.03 20.93 -17.81
CA ALA A 242 14.38 20.92 -18.35
C ALA A 242 15.43 20.46 -17.31
N GLU A 243 15.26 20.85 -16.04
CA GLU A 243 16.10 20.40 -14.93
C GLU A 243 15.91 18.90 -14.65
N ASP A 244 14.67 18.41 -14.68
CA ASP A 244 14.38 16.97 -14.55
C ASP A 244 14.95 16.15 -15.72
N GLU A 245 14.87 16.67 -16.95
CA GLU A 245 15.48 16.07 -18.13
C GLU A 245 17.02 16.02 -18.01
N ARG A 246 17.65 17.10 -17.50
CA ARG A 246 19.09 17.10 -17.17
C ARG A 246 19.45 16.05 -16.13
N ARG A 247 18.69 15.96 -15.03
CA ARG A 247 18.92 14.95 -13.97
C ARG A 247 18.73 13.52 -14.49
N ARG A 248 17.79 13.28 -15.40
CA ARG A 248 17.61 11.98 -16.05
C ARG A 248 18.80 11.64 -16.95
N ALA A 249 19.27 12.60 -17.75
CA ALA A 249 20.45 12.42 -18.60
C ALA A 249 21.71 12.13 -17.77
N GLU A 250 21.89 12.82 -16.65
CA GLU A 250 23.01 12.61 -15.73
C GLU A 250 22.95 11.21 -15.08
N ARG A 251 21.77 10.77 -14.62
CA ARG A 251 21.59 9.40 -14.12
C ARG A 251 21.88 8.35 -15.19
N GLN A 252 21.44 8.56 -16.42
CA GLN A 252 21.75 7.65 -17.53
C GLN A 252 23.24 7.59 -17.83
N LEU A 253 23.95 8.73 -17.77
CA LEU A 253 25.40 8.78 -17.92
C LEU A 253 26.10 8.01 -16.79
N LEU A 254 25.65 8.16 -15.54
CA LEU A 254 26.19 7.43 -14.40
C LEU A 254 25.97 5.92 -14.51
N VAL A 255 24.79 5.49 -14.96
CA VAL A 255 24.49 4.07 -15.22
C VAL A 255 25.42 3.52 -16.31
N ARG A 256 25.58 4.23 -17.43
CA ARG A 256 26.51 3.83 -18.51
C ARG A 256 27.96 3.77 -18.03
N ARG A 257 28.41 4.74 -17.23
CA ARG A 257 29.76 4.75 -16.67
C ARG A 257 30.00 3.59 -15.71
N LYS A 258 29.03 3.26 -14.85
CA LYS A 258 29.10 2.08 -13.99
C LYS A 258 29.12 0.77 -14.79
N ALA A 259 28.32 0.67 -15.84
CA ALA A 259 28.32 -0.50 -16.73
C ALA A 259 29.68 -0.68 -17.41
N ALA A 260 30.25 0.39 -17.96
CA ALA A 260 31.58 0.37 -18.58
C ALA A 260 32.69 0.00 -17.58
N LEU A 261 32.63 0.52 -16.35
CA LEU A 261 33.57 0.14 -15.29
C LEU A 261 33.43 -1.32 -14.89
N ASN A 262 32.20 -1.85 -14.82
CA ASN A 262 31.97 -3.26 -14.54
C ASN A 262 32.49 -4.16 -15.67
N GLU A 263 32.30 -3.77 -16.93
CA GLU A 263 32.84 -4.49 -18.09
C GLU A 263 34.38 -4.50 -18.07
N LEU A 264 35.01 -3.36 -17.81
CA LEU A 264 36.47 -3.27 -17.64
C LEU A 264 36.96 -4.12 -16.47
N ARG A 265 36.23 -4.13 -15.36
CA ARG A 265 36.56 -4.96 -14.18
C ARG A 265 36.44 -6.45 -14.49
N GLN A 266 35.41 -6.86 -15.24
CA GLN A 266 35.27 -8.25 -15.69
C GLN A 266 36.39 -8.65 -16.66
N LYS A 267 36.70 -7.81 -17.66
CA LYS A 267 37.82 -8.05 -18.58
C LYS A 267 39.15 -8.14 -17.85
N PHE A 268 39.40 -7.25 -16.90
CA PHE A 268 40.62 -7.28 -16.08
C PHE A 268 40.69 -8.54 -15.21
N PHE A 269 39.58 -8.90 -14.55
CA PHE A 269 39.48 -10.12 -13.75
C PHE A 269 39.77 -11.36 -14.60
N TRP A 270 39.12 -11.50 -15.76
CA TRP A 270 39.32 -12.63 -16.65
C TRP A 270 40.73 -12.67 -17.26
N ASN A 271 41.31 -11.53 -17.62
CA ASN A 271 42.70 -11.50 -18.10
C ASN A 271 43.66 -11.98 -17.01
N VAL A 272 43.54 -11.46 -15.78
CA VAL A 272 44.38 -11.90 -14.65
C VAL A 272 44.14 -13.37 -14.30
N TYR A 273 42.89 -13.83 -14.34
CA TYR A 273 42.54 -15.23 -14.12
C TYR A 273 43.18 -16.14 -15.17
N ASN A 274 43.03 -15.80 -16.45
CA ASN A 274 43.58 -16.56 -17.57
C ASN A 274 45.12 -16.60 -17.53
N ASP A 275 45.76 -15.48 -17.22
CA ASP A 275 47.22 -15.41 -17.09
C ASP A 275 47.75 -16.26 -15.94
N SER A 276 46.99 -16.36 -14.84
CA SER A 276 47.37 -17.15 -13.64
C SER A 276 47.00 -18.64 -13.72
N HIS A 277 46.08 -19.01 -14.62
CA HIS A 277 45.58 -20.38 -14.77
C HIS A 277 45.79 -20.88 -16.21
N ALA A 278 46.90 -20.49 -16.84
CA ALA A 278 47.23 -20.90 -18.20
C ALA A 278 47.30 -22.42 -18.38
N GLU A 279 47.68 -23.16 -17.34
CA GLU A 279 47.71 -24.63 -17.33
C GLU A 279 46.30 -25.24 -17.39
N GLU A 280 45.33 -24.68 -16.66
CA GLU A 280 43.93 -25.12 -16.69
C GLU A 280 43.29 -24.82 -18.06
N GLN A 281 43.62 -23.68 -18.67
CA GLN A 281 43.15 -23.35 -20.02
C GLN A 281 43.72 -24.28 -21.08
N ALA A 282 45.00 -24.65 -20.97
CA ALA A 282 45.62 -25.62 -21.87
C ALA A 282 44.97 -27.01 -21.71
N ALA A 283 44.61 -27.40 -20.49
CA ALA A 283 43.89 -28.65 -20.23
C ALA A 283 42.47 -28.65 -20.84
N LEU A 284 41.70 -27.57 -20.65
CA LEU A 284 40.37 -27.44 -21.24
C LEU A 284 40.41 -27.41 -22.78
N ALA A 285 41.39 -26.71 -23.37
CA ALA A 285 41.57 -26.70 -24.82
C ALA A 285 41.95 -28.09 -25.37
N ALA A 286 42.74 -28.87 -24.61
CA ALA A 286 43.06 -30.24 -24.97
C ALA A 286 41.82 -31.16 -24.91
N GLU A 287 40.96 -30.98 -23.90
CA GLU A 287 39.68 -31.70 -23.78
C GLU A 287 38.71 -31.34 -24.91
N GLU A 288 38.59 -30.06 -25.29
CA GLU A 288 37.77 -29.64 -26.43
C GLU A 288 38.29 -30.19 -27.76
N CYS A 289 39.60 -30.21 -27.98
CA CYS A 289 40.21 -30.85 -29.15
C CYS A 289 39.96 -32.36 -29.19
N ALA A 290 40.05 -33.04 -28.04
CA ALA A 290 39.73 -34.47 -27.92
C ALA A 290 38.24 -34.75 -28.20
N PHE A 291 37.35 -33.87 -27.75
CA PHE A 291 35.92 -33.99 -28.03
C PHE A 291 35.60 -33.78 -29.52
N ALA A 292 36.21 -32.77 -30.16
CA ALA A 292 36.03 -32.50 -31.59
C ALA A 292 36.56 -33.63 -32.49
N THR A 293 37.63 -34.30 -32.08
CA THR A 293 38.16 -35.48 -32.80
C THR A 293 37.25 -36.70 -32.63
N HIS A 294 36.72 -36.94 -31.43
CA HIS A 294 35.74 -38.01 -31.22
C HIS A 294 34.42 -37.78 -31.99
N PHE A 295 33.96 -36.54 -32.11
CA PHE A 295 32.73 -36.22 -32.84
C PHE A 295 32.89 -36.38 -34.37
N ASN A 296 34.06 -36.06 -34.92
CA ASN A 296 34.34 -36.27 -36.35
C ASN A 296 34.53 -37.74 -36.73
N VAL A 297 35.04 -38.58 -35.81
CA VAL A 297 35.13 -40.04 -36.03
C VAL A 297 33.75 -40.70 -36.05
N ALA A 298 32.78 -40.17 -35.29
CA ALA A 298 31.40 -40.67 -35.26
C ALA A 298 30.55 -40.25 -36.49
N LEU A 299 31.01 -39.28 -37.28
CA LEU A 299 30.30 -38.78 -38.49
C LEU A 299 30.81 -39.41 -39.79
N VAL A 300 31.91 -40.16 -39.75
CA VAL A 300 32.54 -40.82 -40.92
C VAL A 300 32.39 -42.36 -40.86
N ALA A 301 31.80 -42.91 -39.79
CA ALA A 301 31.41 -44.31 -39.65
C ALA A 301 29.91 -44.49 -39.92
#